data_AF-A0A7G9FRU8-F1
#
_entry.id   AF-A0A7G9FRU8-F1
#
_cell.length_a   1.000
_cell.length_b   1.000
_cell.length_c   1.000
_cell.angle_alpha   90.00
_cell.angle_beta   90.00
_cell.angle_gamma   90.00
#
_symmetry.space_group_name_H-M   'P 1'
#
loop_
_entity.id
_entity.type
_entity.pdbx_description
1 polymer ?
#
loop_
_entity_poly.entity_id
_entity_poly.type
_entity_poly.pdbx_seq_one_letter_code
_entity_poly.pdbx_strand_id
1 'polypeptide(L)'
;MEEQEEQGKKESTVLPEPTEITVKNPRIGKVRKLEEEVKRQNELEQLRTRRIRKEQEYIEQMSKAVEDHLRNTKEEQRYNEEFERLIRKDVYQMHGISEDKLQGMTEYRYALYRGTAFGMFFLSLILTGICGYLHGFGSELCIFMAFYTAIEGTLLNNGKRQHAILDVLTRILYLLLFPSMLIVFVCYELGFTEYALIVPALTIAGVVLLLLGAVSYFLYDPYRLDRKNHKKANRYIRDIEKAAIKEVELEEKALAKQAKKQEKLELKEEARQKRAAKRRERKKQIKEIFSGWKESIREKLPKKKQEPPEILEDTKTSTAADPMGDTETSEQTEQTDAVEMTVTEGEQTEKSVDTEGSGTTSMEEA
;
A
#
# COMPACT_ATOMS: atom_id res chain seq x y z
N MET A 1 -90.25 -40.21 -16.12
CA MET A 1 -89.36 -39.85 -15.01
C MET A 1 -88.55 -38.65 -15.46
N GLU A 2 -89.15 -37.45 -15.62
CA GLU A 2 -89.75 -36.59 -14.57
C GLU A 2 -88.73 -36.33 -13.46
N GLU A 3 -88.38 -35.11 -13.04
CA GLU A 3 -88.86 -33.70 -13.17
C GLU A 3 -87.64 -32.80 -12.85
N GLN A 4 -87.35 -31.68 -13.54
CA GLN A 4 -87.90 -30.32 -13.42
C GLN A 4 -87.76 -29.67 -12.02
N GLU A 5 -86.96 -28.60 -11.90
CA GLU A 5 -87.37 -27.18 -11.69
C GLU A 5 -87.31 -26.81 -10.18
N GLU A 6 -86.99 -25.61 -9.68
CA GLU A 6 -87.15 -24.25 -10.19
C GLU A 6 -86.36 -23.22 -9.33
N GLN A 7 -85.81 -22.20 -10.02
CA GLN A 7 -85.76 -20.74 -9.78
C GLN A 7 -85.68 -20.06 -8.38
N GLY A 8 -84.93 -18.93 -8.36
CA GLY A 8 -85.27 -17.69 -7.63
C GLY A 8 -84.08 -16.89 -7.07
N LYS A 9 -83.35 -16.07 -7.86
CA LYS A 9 -83.50 -14.60 -8.07
C LYS A 9 -83.32 -13.69 -6.82
N LYS A 10 -82.31 -12.80 -6.87
CA LYS A 10 -82.23 -11.38 -6.37
C LYS A 10 -80.80 -10.83 -6.58
N GLU A 11 -80.54 -10.09 -7.67
CA GLU A 11 -80.32 -8.61 -7.72
C GLU A 11 -79.29 -8.07 -6.71
N SER A 12 -78.09 -7.67 -7.16
CA SER A 12 -77.72 -6.33 -7.66
C SER A 12 -77.24 -5.38 -6.54
N THR A 13 -75.92 -5.14 -6.46
CA THR A 13 -75.42 -3.79 -6.15
C THR A 13 -74.12 -3.52 -6.90
N VAL A 14 -74.21 -2.51 -7.75
CA VAL A 14 -73.22 -1.95 -8.65
C VAL A 14 -72.17 -1.16 -7.87
N LEU A 15 -70.89 -1.26 -8.26
CA LEU A 15 -69.95 -0.14 -8.15
C LEU A 15 -69.13 -0.08 -9.46
N PRO A 16 -68.94 1.11 -10.05
CA PRO A 16 -68.74 1.24 -11.48
C PRO A 16 -67.28 1.07 -11.88
N GLU A 17 -67.04 0.37 -12.99
CA GLU A 17 -65.82 0.53 -13.77
C GLU A 17 -65.63 2.00 -14.13
N PRO A 18 -64.39 2.55 -14.08
CA PRO A 18 -64.14 3.90 -14.53
C PRO A 18 -64.41 3.95 -16.04
N THR A 19 -65.52 4.61 -16.41
CA THR A 19 -65.89 4.87 -17.79
C THR A 19 -64.71 5.49 -18.50
N GLU A 20 -64.12 4.74 -19.44
CA GLU A 20 -63.22 5.30 -20.42
C GLU A 20 -63.99 6.37 -21.19
N ILE A 21 -63.62 7.61 -20.90
CA ILE A 21 -64.12 8.78 -21.58
C ILE A 21 -63.67 8.63 -23.04
N THR A 22 -64.57 8.16 -23.89
CA THR A 22 -64.38 8.12 -25.34
C THR A 22 -64.42 9.55 -25.88
N VAL A 23 -63.32 10.27 -25.67
CA VAL A 23 -63.09 11.56 -26.33
C VAL A 23 -62.82 11.24 -27.80
N LYS A 24 -63.88 11.36 -28.60
CA LYS A 24 -63.86 11.29 -30.06
C LYS A 24 -63.05 12.45 -30.64
N ASN A 25 -61.72 12.35 -30.53
CA ASN A 25 -60.80 13.12 -31.34
C ASN A 25 -59.74 12.16 -31.91
N PRO A 26 -59.70 11.92 -33.23
CA PRO A 26 -58.81 10.95 -33.88
C PRO A 26 -57.31 11.13 -33.57
N ARG A 27 -56.91 12.32 -33.12
CA ARG A 27 -55.53 12.62 -32.73
C ARG A 27 -55.17 12.13 -31.32
N ILE A 28 -56.10 12.14 -30.37
CA ILE A 28 -55.86 11.74 -28.96
C ILE A 28 -55.73 10.22 -28.84
N GLY A 29 -56.52 9.45 -29.59
CA GLY A 29 -56.40 7.98 -29.63
C GLY A 29 -55.10 7.49 -30.27
N LYS A 30 -54.55 8.24 -31.25
CA LYS A 30 -53.23 7.94 -31.83
C LYS A 30 -52.09 8.24 -30.86
N VAL A 31 -52.19 9.33 -30.10
CA VAL A 31 -51.21 9.68 -29.07
C VAL A 31 -51.22 8.66 -27.94
N ARG A 32 -52.40 8.21 -27.47
CA ARG A 32 -52.50 7.13 -26.47
C ARG A 32 -51.85 5.83 -26.93
N LYS A 33 -52.06 5.41 -28.18
CA LYS A 33 -51.41 4.22 -28.76
C LYS A 33 -49.89 4.38 -28.88
N LEU A 34 -49.42 5.57 -29.28
CA LEU A 34 -47.99 5.91 -29.31
C LEU A 34 -47.39 5.90 -27.90
N GLU A 35 -48.11 6.40 -26.90
CA GLU A 35 -47.67 6.42 -25.51
C GLU A 35 -47.59 5.00 -24.92
N GLU A 36 -48.55 4.13 -25.23
CA GLU A 36 -48.49 2.70 -24.87
C GLU A 36 -47.34 1.96 -25.58
N GLU A 37 -47.10 2.23 -26.86
CA GLU A 37 -45.97 1.65 -27.61
C GLU A 37 -44.61 2.13 -27.10
N VAL A 38 -44.48 3.41 -26.75
CA VAL A 38 -43.27 3.98 -26.12
C VAL A 38 -43.06 3.38 -24.74
N LYS A 39 -44.12 3.21 -23.95
CA LYS A 39 -44.04 2.57 -22.63
C LYS A 39 -43.58 1.11 -22.74
N ARG A 40 -44.10 0.37 -23.72
CA ARG A 40 -43.67 -0.99 -24.04
C ARG A 40 -42.21 -1.07 -24.50
N GLN A 41 -41.75 -0.10 -25.31
CA GLN A 41 -40.34 -0.02 -25.70
C GLN A 41 -39.43 0.30 -24.52
N ASN A 42 -39.82 1.24 -23.66
CA ASN A 42 -39.07 1.60 -22.46
C ASN A 42 -38.94 0.41 -21.48
N GLU A 43 -40.00 -0.39 -21.31
CA GLU A 43 -39.93 -1.62 -20.51
C GLU A 43 -38.93 -2.64 -21.09
N LEU A 44 -38.91 -2.81 -22.41
CA LEU A 44 -37.94 -3.66 -23.10
C LEU A 44 -36.50 -3.13 -22.99
N GLU A 45 -36.30 -1.82 -23.08
CA GLU A 45 -34.99 -1.17 -22.89
C GLU A 45 -34.50 -1.28 -21.44
N GLN A 46 -35.39 -1.14 -20.46
CA GLN A 46 -35.06 -1.37 -19.05
C GLN A 46 -34.66 -2.82 -18.79
N LEU A 47 -35.36 -3.79 -19.39
CA LEU A 47 -34.98 -5.21 -19.30
C LEU A 47 -33.63 -5.50 -19.96
N ARG A 48 -33.33 -4.84 -21.09
CA ARG A 48 -32.03 -4.94 -21.77
C ARG A 48 -30.91 -4.34 -20.91
N THR A 49 -31.14 -3.16 -20.34
CA THR A 49 -30.18 -2.48 -19.45
C THR A 49 -29.92 -3.28 -18.18
N ARG A 50 -30.96 -3.88 -17.59
CA ARG A 50 -30.83 -4.76 -16.43
C ARG A 50 -30.03 -6.03 -16.75
N ARG A 51 -30.19 -6.61 -17.95
CA ARG A 51 -29.37 -7.75 -18.38
C ARG A 51 -27.89 -7.36 -18.56
N ILE A 52 -27.63 -6.26 -19.26
CA ILE A 52 -26.26 -5.76 -19.46
C ILE A 52 -25.57 -5.49 -18.12
N ARG A 53 -26.29 -4.90 -17.16
CA ARG A 53 -25.74 -4.65 -15.82
C ARG A 53 -25.41 -5.94 -15.07
N LYS A 54 -26.29 -6.95 -15.13
CA LYS A 54 -26.03 -8.27 -14.54
C LYS A 54 -24.86 -8.99 -15.21
N GLU A 55 -24.73 -8.87 -16.52
CA GLU A 55 -23.58 -9.42 -17.27
C GLU A 55 -22.27 -8.72 -16.88
N GLN A 56 -22.28 -7.40 -16.70
CA GLN A 56 -21.11 -6.65 -16.23
C GLN A 56 -20.73 -7.03 -14.79
N GLU A 57 -21.71 -7.14 -13.88
CA GLU A 57 -21.48 -7.57 -12.50
C GLU A 57 -20.93 -9.01 -12.45
N TYR A 58 -21.39 -9.90 -13.33
CA TYR A 58 -20.85 -11.26 -13.47
C TYR A 58 -19.41 -11.27 -14.00
N ILE A 59 -19.11 -10.48 -15.02
CA ILE A 59 -17.75 -10.33 -15.57
C ILE A 59 -16.79 -9.77 -14.52
N GLU A 60 -17.22 -8.79 -13.74
CA GLU A 60 -16.42 -8.19 -12.68
C GLU A 60 -16.10 -9.18 -11.57
N GLN A 61 -17.09 -9.98 -11.15
CA GLN A 61 -16.89 -11.06 -10.17
C GLN A 61 -15.92 -12.13 -10.68
N MET A 62 -16.07 -12.55 -11.95
CA MET A 62 -15.17 -13.53 -12.56
C MET A 62 -13.75 -12.98 -12.71
N SER A 63 -13.60 -11.73 -13.16
CA SER A 63 -12.30 -11.07 -13.27
C SER A 63 -11.60 -10.97 -11.92
N LYS A 64 -12.34 -10.67 -10.84
CA LYS A 64 -11.79 -10.62 -9.49
C LYS A 64 -11.33 -11.99 -9.00
N ALA A 65 -12.15 -13.02 -9.21
CA ALA A 65 -11.78 -14.40 -8.84
C ALA A 65 -10.55 -14.91 -9.61
N VAL A 66 -10.41 -14.55 -10.89
CA VAL A 66 -9.23 -14.91 -11.71
C VAL A 66 -7.98 -14.15 -11.25
N GLU A 67 -8.10 -12.86 -10.92
CA GLU A 67 -6.99 -12.08 -10.38
C GLU A 67 -6.54 -12.63 -9.01
N ASP A 68 -7.48 -12.99 -8.14
CA ASP A 68 -7.20 -13.60 -6.84
C ASP A 68 -6.53 -14.97 -7.01
N HIS A 69 -6.97 -15.79 -7.97
CA HIS A 69 -6.31 -17.06 -8.30
C HIS A 69 -4.89 -16.84 -8.87
N LEU A 70 -4.71 -15.89 -9.79
CA LEU A 70 -3.39 -15.55 -10.34
C LEU A 70 -2.43 -15.03 -9.27
N ARG A 71 -2.95 -14.26 -8.32
CA ARG A 71 -2.18 -13.76 -7.18
C ARG A 71 -1.80 -14.90 -6.25
N ASN A 72 -2.72 -15.78 -5.91
CA ASN A 72 -2.43 -16.98 -5.12
C ASN A 72 -1.42 -17.88 -5.82
N THR A 73 -1.52 -18.11 -7.14
CA THR A 73 -0.54 -18.89 -7.89
C THR A 73 0.85 -18.24 -7.90
N LYS A 74 0.94 -16.91 -7.99
CA LYS A 74 2.23 -16.20 -7.89
C LYS A 74 2.81 -16.25 -6.48
N GLU A 75 1.96 -16.15 -5.45
CA GLU A 75 2.36 -16.26 -4.05
C GLU A 75 2.80 -17.69 -3.72
N GLU A 76 2.12 -18.71 -4.25
CA GLU A 76 2.52 -20.13 -4.18
C GLU A 76 3.83 -20.39 -4.93
N GLN A 77 4.03 -19.81 -6.12
CA GLN A 77 5.30 -19.92 -6.84
C GLN A 77 6.45 -19.33 -6.03
N ARG A 78 6.25 -18.16 -5.40
CA ARG A 78 7.25 -17.57 -4.50
C ARG A 78 7.52 -18.42 -3.28
N TYR A 79 6.47 -18.92 -2.64
CA TYR A 79 6.61 -19.81 -1.49
C TYR A 79 7.35 -21.10 -1.86
N ASN A 80 7.08 -21.65 -3.04
CA ASN A 80 7.78 -22.83 -3.56
C ASN A 80 9.26 -22.53 -3.86
N GLU A 81 9.58 -21.38 -4.45
CA GLU A 81 10.96 -20.94 -4.66
C GLU A 81 11.72 -20.73 -3.34
N GLU A 82 11.07 -20.13 -2.35
CA GLU A 82 11.62 -19.94 -0.99
C GLU A 82 11.83 -21.28 -0.30
N PHE A 83 10.85 -22.19 -0.42
CA PHE A 83 10.93 -23.54 0.13
C PHE A 83 12.05 -24.36 -0.52
N GLU A 84 12.21 -24.31 -1.84
CA GLU A 84 13.34 -24.96 -2.51
C GLU A 84 14.69 -24.38 -2.11
N ARG A 85 14.78 -23.06 -1.84
CA ARG A 85 16.00 -22.44 -1.32
C ARG A 85 16.32 -22.93 0.09
N LEU A 86 15.31 -23.03 0.96
CA LEU A 86 15.46 -23.56 2.31
C LEU A 86 15.89 -25.03 2.28
N ILE A 87 15.26 -25.87 1.46
CA ILE A 87 15.69 -27.26 1.30
C ILE A 87 17.14 -27.33 0.79
N ARG A 88 17.51 -26.56 -0.24
CA ARG A 88 18.89 -26.55 -0.74
C ARG A 88 19.87 -26.15 0.36
N LYS A 89 19.57 -25.09 1.10
CA LYS A 89 20.36 -24.62 2.26
C LYS A 89 20.52 -25.74 3.29
N ASP A 90 19.42 -26.37 3.68
CA ASP A 90 19.43 -27.45 4.67
C ASP A 90 20.22 -28.67 4.18
N VAL A 91 20.11 -29.04 2.90
CA VAL A 91 20.91 -30.12 2.29
C VAL A 91 22.41 -29.80 2.31
N TYR A 92 22.79 -28.55 2.04
CA TYR A 92 24.20 -28.13 2.14
C TYR A 92 24.71 -28.17 3.58
N GLN A 93 23.87 -27.78 4.54
CA GLN A 93 24.17 -27.86 5.97
C GLN A 93 24.31 -29.32 6.43
N MET A 94 23.47 -30.23 5.94
CA MET A 94 23.58 -31.68 6.17
C MET A 94 24.86 -32.27 5.59
N HIS A 95 25.37 -31.72 4.48
CA HIS A 95 26.69 -32.08 3.92
C HIS A 95 27.87 -31.41 4.66
N GLY A 96 27.63 -30.71 5.77
CA GLY A 96 28.67 -30.03 6.55
C GLY A 96 29.24 -28.78 5.88
N ILE A 97 28.57 -28.25 4.84
CA ILE A 97 28.95 -27.01 4.16
C ILE A 97 28.08 -25.88 4.73
N SER A 98 28.68 -24.97 5.51
CA SER A 98 27.98 -23.79 6.02
C SER A 98 27.64 -22.81 4.90
N GLU A 99 26.57 -22.03 5.09
CA GLU A 99 26.21 -20.95 4.16
C GLU A 99 27.35 -19.95 3.94
N ASP A 100 28.09 -19.63 5.00
CA ASP A 100 29.24 -18.75 4.96
C ASP A 100 30.35 -19.28 4.03
N LYS A 101 30.58 -20.61 4.03
CA LYS A 101 31.52 -21.25 3.10
C LYS A 101 31.01 -21.23 1.67
N LEU A 102 29.70 -21.40 1.45
CA LEU A 102 29.08 -21.35 0.12
C LEU A 102 29.18 -19.93 -0.46
N GLN A 103 28.86 -18.93 0.36
CA GLN A 103 28.99 -17.52 0.00
C GLN A 103 30.45 -17.18 -0.28
N GLY A 104 31.37 -17.56 0.59
CA GLY A 104 32.81 -17.40 0.38
C GLY A 104 33.32 -18.06 -0.91
N MET A 105 32.79 -19.23 -1.28
CA MET A 105 33.15 -19.90 -2.53
C MET A 105 32.62 -19.15 -3.77
N THR A 106 31.43 -18.56 -3.69
CA THR A 106 30.87 -17.74 -4.78
C THR A 106 31.58 -16.39 -4.91
N GLU A 107 31.86 -15.73 -3.79
CA GLU A 107 32.58 -14.46 -3.73
C GLU A 107 34.02 -14.63 -4.20
N TYR A 108 34.69 -15.74 -3.84
CA TYR A 108 36.02 -16.09 -4.34
C TYR A 108 36.04 -16.25 -5.86
N ARG A 109 35.10 -17.00 -6.44
CA ARG A 109 34.99 -17.14 -7.91
C ARG A 109 34.73 -15.80 -8.60
N TYR A 110 33.88 -14.98 -8.01
CA TYR A 110 33.58 -13.66 -8.54
C TYR A 110 34.79 -12.71 -8.44
N ALA A 111 35.51 -12.74 -7.33
CA ALA A 111 36.73 -11.98 -7.11
C ALA A 111 37.85 -12.42 -8.08
N LEU A 112 38.02 -13.73 -8.29
CA LEU A 112 38.93 -14.28 -9.29
C LEU A 112 38.57 -13.82 -10.70
N TYR A 113 37.30 -13.93 -11.09
CA TYR A 113 36.85 -13.47 -12.40
C TYR A 113 37.10 -11.97 -12.57
N ARG A 114 36.77 -11.17 -11.55
CA ARG A 114 36.98 -9.72 -11.60
C ARG A 114 38.45 -9.33 -11.66
N GLY A 115 39.30 -10.03 -10.91
CA GLY A 115 40.76 -9.84 -10.92
C GLY A 115 41.39 -10.26 -12.24
N THR A 116 41.01 -11.42 -12.78
CA THR A 116 41.46 -11.88 -14.10
C THR A 116 40.99 -10.96 -15.20
N ALA A 117 39.74 -10.50 -15.17
CA ALA A 117 39.23 -9.56 -16.16
C ALA A 117 40.02 -8.24 -16.15
N PHE A 118 40.22 -7.66 -14.96
CA PHE A 118 41.02 -6.45 -14.81
C PHE A 118 42.49 -6.64 -15.27
N GLY A 119 43.07 -7.81 -15.01
CA GLY A 119 44.39 -8.19 -15.50
C GLY A 119 44.47 -8.24 -17.03
N MET A 120 43.48 -8.86 -17.68
CA MET A 120 43.42 -8.95 -19.15
C MET A 120 43.30 -7.58 -19.80
N PHE A 121 42.51 -6.66 -19.21
CA PHE A 121 42.44 -5.27 -19.66
C PHE A 121 43.78 -4.52 -19.55
N PHE A 122 44.53 -4.72 -18.45
CA PHE A 122 45.86 -4.12 -18.37
C PHE A 122 46.84 -4.72 -19.37
N LEU A 123 46.78 -6.03 -19.60
CA LEU A 123 47.60 -6.67 -20.61
C LEU A 123 47.25 -6.16 -22.02
N SER A 124 45.98 -5.89 -22.30
CA SER A 124 45.56 -5.30 -23.59
C SER A 124 46.02 -3.85 -23.75
N LEU A 125 46.02 -3.05 -22.68
CA LEU A 125 46.62 -1.71 -22.68
C LEU A 125 48.13 -1.74 -22.95
N ILE A 126 48.86 -2.65 -22.29
CA ILE A 126 50.30 -2.83 -22.51
C ILE A 126 50.57 -3.27 -23.94
N LEU A 127 49.81 -4.25 -24.44
CA LEU A 127 49.93 -4.75 -25.83
C LEU A 127 49.65 -3.63 -26.84
N THR A 128 48.63 -2.82 -26.61
CA THR A 128 48.31 -1.64 -27.43
C THR A 128 49.46 -0.64 -27.43
N GLY A 129 50.08 -0.39 -26.26
CA GLY A 129 51.24 0.50 -26.13
C GLY A 129 52.47 0.00 -26.88
N ILE A 130 52.79 -1.30 -26.76
CA ILE A 130 53.91 -1.94 -27.47
C ILE A 130 53.65 -1.93 -28.98
N CYS A 131 52.44 -2.26 -29.40
CA CYS A 131 52.02 -2.19 -30.80
C CYS A 131 52.17 -0.77 -31.38
N GLY A 132 51.73 0.25 -30.64
CA GLY A 132 51.86 1.64 -31.05
C GLY A 132 53.32 2.09 -31.17
N TYR A 133 54.21 1.54 -30.32
CA TYR A 133 55.64 1.78 -30.40
C TYR A 133 56.29 1.11 -31.62
N LEU A 134 55.91 -0.13 -31.94
CA LEU A 134 56.50 -0.91 -33.04
C LEU A 134 56.01 -0.49 -34.43
N HIS A 135 54.70 -0.30 -34.60
CA HIS A 135 54.07 -0.04 -35.90
C HIS A 135 53.64 1.42 -36.09
N GLY A 136 53.71 2.23 -35.04
CA GLY A 136 53.21 3.60 -35.03
C GLY A 136 51.70 3.68 -34.74
N PHE A 137 51.30 4.74 -34.05
CA PHE A 137 49.89 4.95 -33.64
C PHE A 137 48.89 5.11 -34.81
N GLY A 138 49.38 5.46 -36.00
CA GLY A 138 48.56 5.58 -37.21
C GLY A 138 48.38 4.28 -37.99
N SER A 139 49.02 3.18 -37.56
CA SER A 139 48.85 1.89 -38.21
C SER A 139 47.46 1.31 -37.99
N GLU A 140 46.93 0.62 -38.99
CA GLU A 140 45.61 -0.04 -38.92
C GLU A 140 45.55 -1.03 -37.74
N LEU A 141 46.67 -1.70 -37.45
CA LEU A 141 46.77 -2.63 -36.33
C LEU A 141 46.76 -1.93 -34.96
N CYS A 142 47.43 -0.77 -34.83
CA CYS A 142 47.34 0.00 -33.58
C CYS A 142 45.92 0.55 -33.36
N ILE A 143 45.23 0.95 -34.42
CA ILE A 143 43.85 1.42 -34.36
C ILE A 143 42.90 0.28 -33.98
N PHE A 144 43.10 -0.92 -34.55
CA PHE A 144 42.42 -2.15 -34.13
C PHE A 144 42.59 -2.41 -32.63
N MET A 145 43.84 -2.41 -32.17
CA MET A 145 44.19 -2.60 -30.76
C MET A 145 43.46 -1.61 -29.85
N ALA A 146 43.52 -0.33 -30.19
CA ALA A 146 42.87 0.72 -29.41
C ALA A 146 41.35 0.57 -29.32
N PHE A 147 40.66 0.22 -30.41
CA PHE A 147 39.20 0.07 -30.39
C PHE A 147 38.74 -1.12 -29.57
N TYR A 148 39.41 -2.27 -29.72
CA TYR A 148 39.03 -3.47 -28.99
C TYR A 148 39.41 -3.37 -27.50
N THR A 149 40.50 -2.70 -27.16
CA THR A 149 40.79 -2.32 -25.76
C THR A 149 39.76 -1.32 -25.22
N ALA A 150 39.25 -0.39 -26.03
CA ALA A 150 38.15 0.48 -25.63
C ALA A 150 36.85 -0.32 -25.41
N ILE A 151 36.53 -1.29 -26.27
CA ILE A 151 35.39 -2.20 -26.10
C ILE A 151 35.54 -2.99 -24.80
N GLU A 152 36.72 -3.55 -24.50
CA GLU A 152 37.01 -4.20 -23.21
C GLU A 152 36.78 -3.26 -22.03
N GLY A 153 37.25 -2.00 -22.11
CA GLY A 153 37.03 -1.00 -21.07
C GLY A 153 35.53 -0.70 -20.83
N THR A 154 34.74 -0.61 -21.91
CA THR A 154 33.29 -0.40 -21.78
C THR A 154 32.55 -1.62 -21.21
N LEU A 155 33.00 -2.84 -21.56
CA LEU A 155 32.44 -4.09 -21.03
C LEU A 155 32.74 -4.24 -19.54
N LEU A 156 33.93 -3.82 -19.09
CA LEU A 156 34.32 -3.87 -17.68
C LEU A 156 33.51 -2.88 -16.80
N ASN A 157 33.12 -1.73 -17.35
CA ASN A 157 32.36 -0.70 -16.62
C ASN A 157 30.83 -0.90 -16.66
N ASN A 158 30.32 -1.83 -17.47
CA ASN A 158 28.88 -2.01 -17.67
C ASN A 158 28.25 -2.83 -16.52
N GLY A 159 27.92 -2.16 -15.43
CA GLY A 159 27.41 -2.80 -14.21
C GLY A 159 25.89 -3.03 -14.12
N LYS A 160 25.09 -2.87 -15.19
CA LYS A 160 23.62 -2.85 -15.01
C LYS A 160 22.79 -3.53 -16.10
N ARG A 161 22.01 -4.52 -15.64
CA ARG A 161 20.76 -5.05 -16.23
C ARG A 161 20.86 -5.65 -17.63
N GLN A 162 21.78 -6.58 -17.81
CA GLN A 162 21.62 -7.58 -18.88
C GLN A 162 20.88 -8.80 -18.33
N HIS A 163 20.05 -9.43 -19.16
CA HIS A 163 19.49 -10.74 -18.85
C HIS A 163 20.64 -11.68 -18.46
N ALA A 164 20.44 -12.56 -17.47
CA ALA A 164 21.50 -13.42 -16.93
C ALA A 164 22.27 -14.20 -18.04
N ILE A 165 21.59 -14.58 -19.11
CA ILE A 165 22.17 -15.25 -20.28
C ILE A 165 23.13 -14.33 -21.05
N LEU A 166 22.74 -13.08 -21.26
CA LEU A 166 23.58 -12.09 -21.96
C LEU A 166 24.79 -11.71 -21.12
N ASP A 167 24.66 -11.65 -19.79
CA ASP A 167 25.80 -11.41 -18.88
C ASP A 167 26.81 -12.57 -18.93
N VAL A 168 26.35 -13.82 -18.93
CA VAL A 168 27.27 -14.97 -19.10
C VAL A 168 27.96 -14.94 -20.47
N LEU A 169 27.22 -14.63 -21.53
CA LEU A 169 27.77 -14.55 -22.89
C LEU A 169 28.81 -13.43 -23.03
N THR A 170 28.53 -12.23 -22.49
CA THR A 170 29.46 -11.10 -22.54
C THR A 170 30.70 -11.36 -21.72
N ARG A 171 30.59 -12.04 -20.57
CA ARG A 171 31.75 -12.48 -19.78
C ARG A 171 32.65 -13.45 -20.53
N ILE A 172 32.07 -14.45 -21.20
CA ILE A 172 32.85 -15.39 -22.02
C ILE A 172 33.52 -14.66 -23.18
N LEU A 173 32.76 -13.81 -23.90
CA LEU A 173 33.30 -13.03 -25.02
C LEU A 173 34.45 -12.12 -24.56
N TYR A 174 34.33 -11.50 -23.39
CA TYR A 174 35.36 -10.67 -22.80
C TYR A 174 36.65 -11.46 -22.50
N LEU A 175 36.54 -12.65 -21.90
CA LEU A 175 37.70 -13.51 -21.64
C LEU A 175 38.43 -13.94 -22.91
N LEU A 176 37.72 -14.04 -24.04
CA LEU A 176 38.29 -14.39 -25.35
C LEU A 176 38.80 -13.18 -26.14
N LEU A 177 38.47 -11.96 -25.72
CA LEU A 177 38.80 -10.73 -26.45
C LEU A 177 40.31 -10.50 -26.46
N PHE A 178 40.96 -10.42 -25.30
CA PHE A 178 42.43 -10.29 -25.22
C PHE A 178 43.20 -11.41 -25.95
N PRO A 179 42.89 -12.71 -25.78
CA PRO A 179 43.52 -13.78 -26.56
C PRO A 179 43.34 -13.59 -28.08
N SER A 180 42.17 -13.15 -28.53
CA SER A 180 41.93 -12.89 -29.95
C SER A 180 42.80 -11.74 -30.47
N MET A 181 42.96 -10.67 -29.68
CA MET A 181 43.85 -9.55 -30.01
C MET A 181 45.30 -10.03 -30.12
N LEU A 182 45.75 -10.83 -29.16
CA LEU A 182 47.11 -11.38 -29.15
C LEU A 182 47.35 -12.26 -30.38
N ILE A 183 46.40 -13.13 -30.75
CA ILE A 183 46.51 -13.97 -31.96
C ILE A 183 46.62 -13.10 -33.21
N VAL A 184 45.78 -12.08 -33.35
CA VAL A 184 45.84 -11.16 -34.51
C VAL A 184 47.18 -10.43 -34.56
N PHE A 185 47.69 -9.97 -33.41
CA PHE A 185 49.01 -9.34 -33.31
C PHE A 185 50.13 -10.28 -33.77
N VAL A 186 50.19 -11.49 -33.20
CA VAL A 186 51.22 -12.48 -33.52
C VAL A 186 51.13 -12.90 -34.99
N CYS A 187 49.95 -13.21 -35.50
CA CYS A 187 49.77 -13.61 -36.90
C CYS A 187 50.13 -12.49 -37.88
N TYR A 188 49.90 -11.23 -37.52
CA TYR A 188 50.34 -10.09 -38.32
C TYR A 188 51.86 -9.96 -38.34
N GLU A 189 52.53 -10.10 -37.19
CA GLU A 189 54.00 -10.09 -37.10
C GLU A 189 54.65 -11.26 -37.84
N LEU A 190 53.98 -12.42 -37.90
CA LEU A 190 54.43 -13.57 -38.69
C LEU A 190 54.30 -13.34 -40.22
N GLY A 191 53.68 -12.24 -40.65
CA GLY A 191 53.58 -11.86 -42.06
C GLY A 191 52.55 -12.65 -42.87
N PHE A 192 51.53 -13.22 -42.20
CA PHE A 192 50.44 -13.90 -42.90
C PHE A 192 49.62 -12.91 -43.73
N THR A 193 49.58 -13.14 -45.05
CA THR A 193 48.97 -12.21 -46.01
C THR A 193 47.45 -12.04 -45.84
N GLU A 194 46.78 -13.03 -45.25
CA GLU A 194 45.35 -13.02 -44.97
C GLU A 194 44.98 -11.92 -43.95
N TYR A 195 45.90 -11.62 -43.02
CA TYR A 195 45.67 -10.62 -41.97
C TYR A 195 45.74 -9.19 -42.49
N ALA A 196 46.31 -8.96 -43.68
CA ALA A 196 46.26 -7.66 -44.35
C ALA A 196 44.83 -7.27 -44.77
N LEU A 197 43.93 -8.24 -44.98
CA LEU A 197 42.51 -7.98 -45.28
C LEU A 197 41.61 -8.14 -44.05
N ILE A 198 41.94 -9.08 -43.17
CA ILE A 198 41.15 -9.36 -41.96
C ILE A 198 41.26 -8.21 -40.95
N VAL A 199 42.45 -7.62 -40.75
CA VAL A 199 42.64 -6.52 -39.78
C VAL A 199 41.79 -5.30 -40.15
N PRO A 200 41.77 -4.79 -41.40
CA PRO A 200 40.86 -3.73 -41.83
C PRO A 200 39.38 -4.08 -41.68
N ALA A 201 38.98 -5.32 -41.98
CA ALA A 201 37.58 -5.73 -41.83
C ALA A 201 37.15 -5.70 -40.35
N LEU A 202 38.02 -6.17 -39.46
CA LEU A 202 37.79 -6.18 -38.02
C LEU A 202 37.84 -4.78 -37.40
N THR A 203 38.73 -3.88 -37.87
CA THR A 203 38.73 -2.47 -37.41
C THR A 203 37.41 -1.79 -37.72
N ILE A 204 36.90 -1.95 -38.95
CA ILE A 204 35.60 -1.42 -39.35
C ILE A 204 34.49 -2.00 -38.45
N ALA A 205 34.52 -3.31 -38.19
CA ALA A 205 33.56 -3.95 -37.29
C ALA A 205 33.63 -3.37 -35.85
N GLY A 206 34.83 -3.17 -35.30
CA GLY A 206 35.05 -2.56 -33.99
C GLY A 206 34.53 -1.12 -33.91
N VAL A 207 34.77 -0.31 -34.95
CA VAL A 207 34.24 1.06 -35.05
C VAL A 207 32.71 1.08 -35.09
N VAL A 208 32.09 0.20 -35.90
CA VAL A 208 30.63 0.08 -35.98
C VAL A 208 30.06 -0.36 -34.64
N LEU A 209 30.71 -1.30 -33.94
CA LEU A 209 30.27 -1.75 -32.61
C LEU A 209 30.32 -0.61 -31.58
N LEU A 210 31.40 0.18 -31.56
CA LEU A 210 31.52 1.34 -30.69
C LEU A 210 30.49 2.43 -31.04
N LEU A 211 30.23 2.68 -32.31
CA LEU A 211 29.19 3.62 -32.75
C LEU A 211 27.81 3.15 -32.32
N LEU A 212 27.48 1.87 -32.50
CA LEU A 212 26.22 1.29 -32.01
C LEU A 212 26.11 1.37 -30.49
N GLY A 213 27.20 1.11 -29.76
CA GLY A 213 27.26 1.27 -28.30
C GLY A 213 27.04 2.72 -27.85
N ALA A 214 27.69 3.68 -28.48
CA ALA A 214 27.54 5.10 -28.17
C ALA A 214 26.15 5.61 -28.54
N VAL A 215 25.66 5.33 -29.76
CA VAL A 215 24.33 5.72 -30.23
C VAL A 215 23.26 5.07 -29.36
N SER A 216 23.41 3.80 -28.99
CA SER A 216 22.48 3.14 -28.08
C SER A 216 22.51 3.75 -26.67
N TYR A 217 23.66 4.20 -26.17
CA TYR A 217 23.74 4.96 -24.92
C TYR A 217 23.01 6.31 -25.01
N PHE A 218 23.15 7.04 -26.13
CA PHE A 218 22.44 8.30 -26.34
C PHE A 218 20.91 8.10 -26.53
N LEU A 219 20.49 7.03 -27.22
CA LEU A 219 19.07 6.70 -27.40
C LEU A 219 18.46 6.14 -26.10
N TYR A 220 19.22 5.33 -25.37
CA TYR A 220 18.92 4.85 -24.02
C TYR A 220 19.29 5.94 -23.01
N ASP A 221 18.66 7.11 -23.13
CA ASP A 221 18.82 8.20 -22.16
C ASP A 221 18.53 7.65 -20.75
N PRO A 222 19.55 7.48 -19.89
CA PRO A 222 19.41 6.83 -18.59
C PRO A 222 18.46 7.62 -17.67
N TYR A 223 18.21 8.89 -17.98
CA TYR A 223 17.32 9.77 -17.23
C TYR A 223 15.88 9.77 -17.74
N ARG A 224 15.57 9.17 -18.89
CA ARG A 224 14.18 9.08 -19.38
C ARG A 224 13.31 8.21 -18.48
N LEU A 225 13.84 7.09 -18.01
CA LEU A 225 13.12 6.20 -17.09
C LEU A 225 12.92 6.87 -15.73
N ASP A 226 13.97 7.53 -15.24
CA ASP A 226 13.93 8.23 -13.96
C ASP A 226 12.97 9.42 -13.99
N ARG A 227 12.97 10.20 -15.07
CA ARG A 227 12.01 11.29 -15.30
C ARG A 227 10.56 10.80 -15.38
N LYS A 228 10.32 9.60 -15.92
CA LYS A 228 8.98 8.97 -15.91
C LYS A 228 8.59 8.56 -14.49
N ASN A 229 9.51 7.99 -13.71
CA ASN A 229 9.27 7.60 -12.32
C ASN A 229 8.99 8.82 -11.43
N HIS A 230 9.79 9.89 -11.55
CA HIS A 230 9.55 11.16 -10.85
C HIS A 230 8.20 11.78 -11.22
N LYS A 231 7.82 11.78 -12.51
CA LYS A 231 6.48 12.24 -12.93
C LYS A 231 5.35 11.38 -12.36
N LYS A 232 5.59 10.08 -12.12
CA LYS A 232 4.61 9.19 -11.50
C LYS A 232 4.51 9.47 -9.99
N ALA A 233 5.65 9.60 -9.30
CA ALA A 233 5.71 9.94 -7.88
C ALA A 233 5.05 11.31 -7.58
N ASN A 234 5.35 12.35 -8.37
CA ASN A 234 4.73 13.67 -8.19
C ASN A 234 3.21 13.63 -8.38
N ARG A 235 2.69 12.76 -9.26
CA ARG A 235 1.24 12.56 -9.38
C ARG A 235 0.65 11.93 -8.12
N TYR A 236 1.26 10.87 -7.59
CA TYR A 236 0.82 10.26 -6.34
C TYR A 236 0.85 11.22 -5.15
N ILE A 237 1.94 11.98 -5.00
CA ILE A 237 2.06 12.98 -3.91
C ILE A 237 0.92 14.00 -4.00
N ARG A 238 0.64 14.52 -5.21
CA ARG A 238 -0.43 15.50 -5.42
C ARG A 238 -1.82 14.91 -5.13
N ASP A 239 -2.04 13.64 -5.41
CA ASP A 239 -3.33 12.98 -5.14
C ASP A 239 -3.51 12.74 -3.63
N ILE A 240 -2.43 12.42 -2.91
CA ILE A 240 -2.42 12.32 -1.44
C ILE A 240 -2.64 13.69 -0.79
N GLU A 241 -1.96 14.74 -1.28
CA GLU A 241 -2.12 16.11 -0.79
C GLU A 241 -3.58 16.58 -0.95
N LYS A 242 -4.20 16.30 -2.10
CA LYS A 242 -5.63 16.59 -2.32
C LYS A 242 -6.55 15.81 -1.39
N ALA A 243 -6.21 14.57 -1.04
CA ALA A 243 -6.99 13.79 -0.09
C ALA A 243 -6.85 14.37 1.33
N ALA A 244 -5.63 14.69 1.75
CA ALA A 244 -5.34 15.28 3.05
C ALA A 244 -6.02 16.65 3.23
N ILE A 245 -5.99 17.52 2.21
CA ILE A 245 -6.68 18.82 2.27
C ILE A 245 -8.20 18.63 2.49
N LYS A 246 -8.81 17.64 1.83
CA LYS A 246 -10.25 17.37 2.02
C LYS A 246 -10.57 16.85 3.42
N GLU A 247 -9.69 16.04 3.98
CA GLU A 247 -9.83 15.53 5.34
C GLU A 247 -9.74 16.66 6.37
N VAL A 248 -8.74 17.53 6.24
CA VAL A 248 -8.59 18.74 7.08
C VAL A 248 -9.81 19.65 6.94
N GLU A 249 -10.31 19.88 5.72
CA GLU A 249 -11.51 20.70 5.52
C GLU A 249 -12.76 20.09 6.20
N LEU A 250 -12.86 18.76 6.26
CA LEU A 250 -13.94 18.07 6.97
C LEU A 250 -13.79 18.20 8.49
N GLU A 251 -12.58 18.09 9.02
CA GLU A 251 -12.29 18.29 10.44
C GLU A 251 -12.56 19.73 10.88
N GLU A 252 -12.09 20.73 10.13
CA GLU A 252 -12.38 22.14 10.41
C GLU A 252 -13.89 22.43 10.40
N LYS A 253 -14.64 21.85 9.45
CA LYS A 253 -16.10 21.95 9.42
C LYS A 253 -16.73 21.27 10.63
N ALA A 254 -16.17 20.17 11.13
CA ALA A 254 -16.65 19.50 12.33
C ALA A 254 -16.36 20.33 13.59
N LEU A 255 -15.15 20.89 13.71
CA LEU A 255 -14.74 21.78 14.80
C LEU A 255 -15.57 23.06 14.81
N ALA A 256 -15.80 23.70 13.65
CA ALA A 256 -16.66 24.88 13.56
C ALA A 256 -18.11 24.58 13.97
N LYS A 257 -18.62 23.37 13.68
CA LYS A 257 -19.93 22.93 14.18
C LYS A 257 -19.94 22.71 15.69
N GLN A 258 -18.85 22.21 16.27
CA GLN A 258 -18.71 22.03 17.72
C GLN A 258 -18.59 23.38 18.44
N ALA A 259 -17.77 24.31 17.94
CA ALA A 259 -17.64 25.66 18.48
C ALA A 259 -18.97 26.42 18.47
N LYS A 260 -19.73 26.35 17.36
CA LYS A 260 -21.09 26.92 17.29
C LYS A 260 -22.08 26.27 18.27
N LYS A 261 -21.88 25.00 18.64
CA LYS A 261 -22.69 24.34 19.67
C LYS A 261 -22.30 24.82 21.07
N GLN A 262 -21.01 24.97 21.35
CA GLN A 262 -20.50 25.49 22.62
C GLN A 262 -20.94 26.94 22.86
N GLU A 263 -20.76 27.82 21.89
CA GLU A 263 -21.19 29.24 21.98
C GLU A 263 -22.70 29.36 22.26
N LYS A 264 -23.53 28.50 21.65
CA LYS A 264 -24.97 28.45 21.93
C LYS A 264 -25.29 27.99 23.36
N LEU A 265 -24.49 27.08 23.91
CA LEU A 265 -24.64 26.63 25.29
C LEU A 265 -24.23 27.73 26.27
N GLU A 266 -23.09 28.39 26.02
CA GLU A 266 -22.60 29.52 26.81
C GLU A 266 -23.61 30.68 26.82
N LEU A 267 -24.15 31.07 25.66
CA LEU A 267 -25.16 32.13 25.57
C LEU A 267 -26.46 31.76 26.31
N LYS A 268 -26.82 30.47 26.33
CA LYS A 268 -27.96 29.96 27.10
C LYS A 268 -27.68 29.97 28.60
N GLU A 269 -26.45 29.69 29.02
CA GLU A 269 -26.02 29.78 30.41
C GLU A 269 -25.96 31.22 30.90
N GLU A 270 -25.37 32.14 30.13
CA GLU A 270 -25.40 33.57 30.43
C GLU A 270 -26.82 34.10 30.55
N ALA A 271 -27.72 33.70 29.65
CA ALA A 271 -29.13 34.08 29.72
C ALA A 271 -29.81 33.52 30.99
N ARG A 272 -29.45 32.32 31.44
CA ARG A 272 -29.93 31.74 32.71
C ARG A 272 -29.36 32.51 33.91
N GLN A 273 -28.09 32.86 33.90
CA GLN A 273 -27.44 33.63 34.96
C GLN A 273 -28.02 35.05 35.06
N LYS A 274 -28.19 35.76 33.93
CA LYS A 274 -28.85 37.08 33.88
C LYS A 274 -30.29 37.03 34.40
N ARG A 275 -31.06 35.97 34.08
CA ARG A 275 -32.41 35.75 34.62
C ARG A 275 -32.39 35.46 36.12
N ALA A 276 -31.42 34.69 36.60
CA ALA A 276 -31.24 34.41 38.03
C ALA A 276 -30.86 35.67 38.82
N ALA A 277 -29.98 36.51 38.29
CA ALA A 277 -29.60 37.79 38.86
C ALA A 277 -30.81 38.76 38.94
N LYS A 278 -31.56 38.91 37.85
CA LYS A 278 -32.79 39.74 37.82
C LYS A 278 -33.86 39.25 38.81
N ARG A 279 -33.97 37.93 39.03
CA ARG A 279 -34.84 37.36 40.07
C ARG A 279 -34.35 37.67 41.48
N ARG A 280 -33.03 37.66 41.72
CA ARG A 280 -32.44 38.04 43.02
C ARG A 280 -32.67 39.54 43.31
N GLU A 281 -32.50 40.40 42.31
CA GLU A 281 -32.79 41.84 42.44
C GLU A 281 -34.26 42.12 42.74
N ARG A 282 -35.19 41.48 42.02
CA ARG A 282 -36.64 41.58 42.33
C ARG A 282 -36.97 41.11 43.74
N LYS A 283 -36.35 40.02 44.20
CA LYS A 283 -36.51 39.55 45.60
C LYS A 283 -35.98 40.54 46.62
N LYS A 284 -34.86 41.23 46.33
CA LYS A 284 -34.34 42.32 47.19
C LYS A 284 -35.30 43.50 47.22
N GLN A 285 -35.77 43.99 46.05
CA GLN A 285 -36.74 45.08 45.99
C GLN A 285 -38.05 44.76 46.70
N ILE A 286 -38.59 43.54 46.54
CA ILE A 286 -39.80 43.12 47.25
C ILE A 286 -39.56 43.06 48.76
N LYS A 287 -38.38 42.60 49.21
CA LYS A 287 -38.03 42.61 50.63
C LYS A 287 -37.94 44.02 51.19
N GLU A 288 -37.36 44.97 50.45
CA GLU A 288 -37.28 46.38 50.86
C GLU A 288 -38.64 47.06 50.90
N ILE A 289 -39.50 46.83 49.89
CA ILE A 289 -40.88 47.32 49.87
C ILE A 289 -41.67 46.72 51.04
N PHE A 290 -41.50 45.43 51.31
CA PHE A 290 -42.17 44.73 52.41
C PHE A 290 -41.67 45.20 53.79
N SER A 291 -40.37 45.46 53.96
CA SER A 291 -39.83 46.02 55.19
C SER A 291 -40.30 47.45 55.42
N GLY A 292 -40.30 48.30 54.39
CA GLY A 292 -40.82 49.67 54.49
C GLY A 292 -42.33 49.72 54.79
N TRP A 293 -43.11 48.80 54.21
CA TRP A 293 -44.53 48.63 54.55
C TRP A 293 -44.73 48.15 55.99
N LYS A 294 -43.92 47.20 56.45
CA LYS A 294 -43.95 46.68 57.83
C LYS A 294 -43.55 47.75 58.86
N GLU A 295 -42.62 48.63 58.52
CA GLU A 295 -42.27 49.81 59.33
C GLU A 295 -43.39 50.84 59.36
N SER A 296 -44.01 51.16 58.22
CA SER A 296 -45.16 52.07 58.15
C SER A 296 -46.37 51.55 58.95
N ILE A 297 -46.60 50.23 58.98
CA ILE A 297 -47.61 49.62 59.85
C ILE A 297 -47.22 49.75 61.33
N ARG A 298 -45.95 49.53 61.67
CA ARG A 298 -45.45 49.65 63.05
C ARG A 298 -45.55 51.09 63.57
N GLU A 299 -45.36 52.08 62.71
CA GLU A 299 -45.50 53.51 63.04
C GLU A 299 -46.98 53.93 63.23
N LYS A 300 -47.91 53.27 62.51
CA LYS A 300 -49.35 53.54 62.58
C LYS A 300 -50.11 52.79 63.67
N LEU A 301 -49.46 51.92 64.47
CA LEU A 301 -50.10 51.27 65.61
C LEU A 301 -49.86 52.03 66.92
N PRO A 302 -50.92 52.40 67.68
CA PRO A 302 -50.75 52.98 69.01
C PRO A 302 -50.15 51.95 69.98
N LYS A 303 -49.18 52.40 70.79
CA LYS A 303 -48.59 51.62 71.88
C LYS A 303 -49.69 51.20 72.86
N LYS A 304 -50.03 49.91 72.91
CA LYS A 304 -50.79 49.29 73.99
C LYS A 304 -49.89 48.30 74.75
N LYS A 305 -49.86 48.48 76.07
CA LYS A 305 -49.11 47.67 77.07
C LYS A 305 -49.96 46.49 77.56
N GLN A 306 -49.24 45.45 78.03
CA GLN A 306 -49.63 44.33 78.93
C GLN A 306 -50.49 43.19 78.35
N GLU A 307 -50.31 41.90 78.63
CA GLU A 307 -49.32 41.01 79.31
C GLU A 307 -49.76 39.51 79.03
N PRO A 308 -49.06 38.43 79.46
CA PRO A 308 -49.01 37.06 78.86
C PRO A 308 -50.10 36.10 79.42
N PRO A 309 -50.29 34.79 79.01
CA PRO A 309 -49.32 33.67 79.07
C PRO A 309 -49.43 32.53 78.01
N GLU A 310 -48.44 31.61 78.03
CA GLU A 310 -48.44 30.12 77.88
C GLU A 310 -49.23 29.46 76.70
N ILE A 311 -48.79 28.41 75.97
CA ILE A 311 -48.02 27.17 76.22
C ILE A 311 -47.52 26.64 74.84
N LEU A 312 -46.34 26.00 74.76
CA LEU A 312 -46.13 24.59 74.38
C LEU A 312 -44.69 24.31 73.90
N GLU A 313 -44.10 23.33 74.56
CA GLU A 313 -42.71 22.89 74.52
C GLU A 313 -42.38 21.96 73.33
N ASP A 314 -41.09 21.59 73.29
CA ASP A 314 -40.49 20.42 72.63
C ASP A 314 -40.12 20.57 71.14
N THR A 315 -38.88 20.29 70.68
CA THR A 315 -37.75 19.56 71.26
C THR A 315 -36.43 20.06 70.65
N LYS A 316 -35.38 20.10 71.48
CA LYS A 316 -33.97 20.28 71.12
C LYS A 316 -33.40 19.00 70.48
N THR A 317 -32.49 19.11 69.52
CA THR A 317 -31.23 18.34 69.43
C THR A 317 -30.31 19.09 68.46
N SER A 318 -29.38 19.89 68.96
CA SER A 318 -27.94 19.61 69.11
C SER A 318 -27.24 19.33 67.76
N THR A 319 -26.52 20.30 67.20
CA THR A 319 -25.09 20.61 67.46
C THR A 319 -24.14 19.60 66.81
N ALA A 320 -23.39 20.02 65.81
CA ALA A 320 -21.93 20.21 65.92
C ALA A 320 -21.35 20.59 64.55
N ALA A 321 -20.61 21.70 64.56
CA ALA A 321 -19.82 22.21 63.46
C ALA A 321 -18.44 21.52 63.43
N ASP A 322 -17.90 21.33 62.22
CA ASP A 322 -16.51 21.58 61.75
C ASP A 322 -15.32 20.93 62.50
N PRO A 323 -14.14 20.72 61.85
CA PRO A 323 -13.58 21.54 60.77
C PRO A 323 -12.79 20.84 59.63
N MET A 324 -12.40 21.67 58.67
CA MET A 324 -11.41 21.46 57.60
C MET A 324 -10.01 21.06 58.08
N GLY A 325 -9.22 20.45 57.19
CA GLY A 325 -7.75 20.44 57.25
C GLY A 325 -7.04 19.44 56.33
N ASP A 326 -6.86 19.84 55.07
CA ASP A 326 -5.75 19.64 54.10
C ASP A 326 -4.77 18.44 54.11
N THR A 327 -4.38 18.10 52.86
CA THR A 327 -3.02 17.76 52.33
C THR A 327 -2.74 16.30 51.88
N GLU A 328 -2.76 16.16 50.54
CA GLU A 328 -1.87 15.44 49.60
C GLU A 328 -1.38 13.98 49.77
N THR A 329 -1.32 13.34 48.58
CA THR A 329 -0.39 12.28 48.13
C THR A 329 -0.76 10.82 48.42
N SER A 330 -1.15 10.07 47.37
CA SER A 330 -0.26 9.06 46.78
C SER A 330 -0.95 8.32 45.63
N GLU A 331 -0.14 8.11 44.58
CA GLU A 331 -0.37 7.37 43.36
C GLU A 331 -0.55 5.86 43.63
N GLN A 332 -1.28 5.17 42.74
CA GLN A 332 -1.10 3.75 42.45
C GLN A 332 -1.19 3.55 40.95
N THR A 333 -0.04 3.27 40.35
CA THR A 333 0.17 2.81 38.98
C THR A 333 0.50 1.32 39.05
N GLU A 334 -0.18 0.52 38.23
CA GLU A 334 0.01 -0.93 38.13
C GLU A 334 1.33 -1.30 37.42
N GLN A 335 1.88 -2.43 37.86
CA GLN A 335 3.20 -3.00 37.59
C GLN A 335 3.34 -3.61 36.18
N THR A 336 4.54 -3.47 35.61
CA THR A 336 5.06 -4.22 34.47
C THR A 336 6.28 -5.06 34.87
N ASP A 337 6.30 -6.29 34.37
CA ASP A 337 7.43 -7.10 33.88
C ASP A 337 8.79 -7.14 34.62
N ALA A 338 9.15 -8.34 35.06
CA ALA A 338 10.48 -8.91 34.88
C ALA A 338 10.41 -10.44 35.08
N VAL A 339 10.66 -11.22 34.02
CA VAL A 339 10.90 -12.67 34.08
C VAL A 339 12.39 -12.89 33.82
N GLU A 340 13.08 -13.39 34.84
CA GLU A 340 14.46 -13.88 34.77
C GLU A 340 14.44 -15.41 34.94
N MET A 341 14.95 -16.07 33.90
CA MET A 341 15.87 -17.21 33.91
C MET A 341 15.70 -18.31 35.00
N THR A 342 15.30 -19.51 34.58
CA THR A 342 15.76 -20.76 35.22
C THR A 342 15.99 -21.84 34.16
N VAL A 343 17.22 -22.37 34.16
CA VAL A 343 17.68 -23.55 33.43
C VAL A 343 17.61 -24.72 34.41
N THR A 344 17.02 -25.84 33.99
CA THR A 344 17.09 -27.12 34.71
C THR A 344 17.51 -28.24 33.76
N GLU A 345 18.60 -28.91 34.12
CA GLU A 345 19.05 -30.19 33.57
C GLU A 345 18.14 -31.35 34.03
N GLY A 346 18.08 -32.43 33.25
CA GLY A 346 17.39 -33.68 33.61
C GLY A 346 17.32 -34.75 32.51
N GLU A 347 18.45 -35.42 32.27
CA GLU A 347 18.68 -36.87 32.09
C GLU A 347 17.78 -37.81 31.21
N GLN A 348 18.46 -38.45 30.23
CA GLN A 348 18.39 -39.83 29.68
C GLN A 348 17.06 -40.49 29.23
N THR A 349 17.08 -41.04 28.01
CA THR A 349 16.89 -42.49 27.79
C THR A 349 17.37 -42.95 26.41
N GLU A 350 18.12 -44.05 26.43
CA GLU A 350 18.63 -44.81 25.29
C GLU A 350 17.50 -45.46 24.46
N LYS A 351 17.72 -45.62 23.16
CA LYS A 351 17.32 -46.85 22.46
C LYS A 351 18.17 -47.13 21.22
N SER A 352 18.99 -48.15 21.36
CA SER A 352 19.71 -48.90 20.32
C SER A 352 18.74 -49.64 19.40
N VAL A 353 19.04 -49.66 18.10
CA VAL A 353 18.67 -50.74 17.19
C VAL A 353 19.83 -50.96 16.22
N ASP A 354 20.60 -52.00 16.51
CA ASP A 354 21.48 -52.65 15.55
C ASP A 354 20.64 -53.46 14.56
N THR A 355 20.94 -53.37 13.27
CA THR A 355 20.73 -54.47 12.33
C THR A 355 21.85 -54.44 11.29
N GLU A 356 22.72 -55.44 11.39
CA GLU A 356 23.76 -55.77 10.42
C GLU A 356 23.15 -56.12 9.04
N GLY A 357 23.88 -55.81 7.97
CA GLY A 357 23.50 -56.16 6.61
C GLY A 357 24.59 -55.84 5.59
N SER A 358 25.68 -56.60 5.67
CA SER A 358 26.79 -56.73 4.72
C SER A 358 26.36 -56.80 3.25
N GLY A 359 27.16 -56.20 2.34
CA GLY A 359 26.99 -56.35 0.89
C GLY A 359 27.98 -55.53 0.06
N THR A 360 29.27 -55.82 0.17
CA THR A 360 30.30 -55.39 -0.77
C THR A 360 30.11 -56.06 -2.14
N THR A 361 30.13 -55.29 -3.24
CA THR A 361 30.63 -55.77 -4.53
C THR A 361 31.18 -54.63 -5.36
N SER A 362 32.50 -54.55 -5.39
CA SER A 362 33.31 -54.09 -6.51
C SER A 362 32.96 -54.84 -7.79
N MET A 363 32.84 -54.14 -8.91
CA MET A 363 33.17 -54.69 -10.23
C MET A 363 33.85 -53.62 -11.07
N GLU A 364 35.11 -53.91 -11.34
CA GLU A 364 35.97 -53.43 -12.40
C GLU A 364 35.51 -53.96 -13.77
N GLU A 365 35.94 -53.22 -14.81
CA GLU A 365 36.15 -53.64 -16.21
C GLU A 365 34.95 -54.04 -17.10
N ALA A 366 34.65 -53.18 -18.09
CA ALA A 366 34.97 -53.42 -19.50
C ALA A 366 34.85 -52.12 -20.32
#